data_AF-A0A161XDC7-F1
#
_entry.id   AF-A0A161XDC7-F1
#
_cell.length_a   1.000
_cell.length_b   1.000
_cell.length_c   1.000
_cell.angle_alpha   90.00
_cell.angle_beta   90.00
_cell.angle_gamma   90.00
#
_symmetry.space_group_name_H-M   'P 1'
#
loop_
_entity.id
_entity.type
_entity.pdbx_description
1 polymer ?
#
loop_
_entity_poly.entity_id
_entity_poly.type
_entity_poly.pdbx_seq_one_letter_code
_entity_poly.pdbx_strand_id
1 'polypeptide(L)'
;MNFFINLGVKKKLVLVFSLISIFIILIGVQGILSSAKINEGSKAIYSNNLVSIRDLEEIKGNINNIGSNVLMIAFERDRSKLDEQIKAIEEYTKEDDIFIKEYVSLPSTSEEQKTFDDFKNDLIKYRELRNKVIDLAKANNYDVAVKVYNSEMTVIRDSMLDKLDKCIAINEQSAKQANLNNIAQFNSIRNLIMIYTATAFFIIIFIGYILSKNIVEPLNKIRDLAQRLSNYDFSTSITITRKDEFGQTSIALNTSTGKCK
;
A
#
# COMPACT_ATOMS: atom_id res chain seq x y z
N MET A 1 23.83 -36.77 -9.27
CA MET A 1 24.95 -36.05 -9.91
C MET A 1 25.30 -36.57 -11.31
N ASN A 2 25.32 -37.90 -11.54
CA ASN A 2 25.67 -38.49 -12.84
C ASN A 2 24.76 -38.07 -14.01
N PHE A 3 23.48 -37.77 -13.74
CA PHE A 3 22.56 -37.27 -14.77
C PHE A 3 23.01 -35.92 -15.33
N PHE A 4 23.29 -34.94 -14.46
CA PHE A 4 23.75 -33.61 -14.87
C PHE A 4 25.10 -33.66 -15.59
N ILE A 5 26.03 -34.51 -15.13
CA ILE A 5 27.36 -34.68 -15.74
C ILE A 5 27.26 -35.13 -17.21
N ASN A 6 26.32 -36.03 -17.52
CA ASN A 6 26.17 -36.63 -18.85
C ASN A 6 25.31 -35.79 -19.82
N LEU A 7 24.69 -34.70 -19.36
CA LEU A 7 23.98 -33.78 -20.24
C LEU A 7 24.96 -33.00 -21.12
N GLY A 8 24.54 -32.70 -22.35
CA GLY A 8 25.30 -31.82 -23.22
C GLY A 8 25.43 -30.40 -22.66
N VAL A 9 26.53 -29.70 -23.00
CA VAL A 9 26.85 -28.35 -22.49
C VAL A 9 25.71 -27.36 -22.74
N LYS A 10 25.09 -27.38 -23.93
CA LYS A 10 23.93 -26.54 -24.24
C LYS A 10 22.77 -26.77 -23.27
N LYS A 11 22.43 -28.03 -22.99
CA LYS A 11 21.34 -28.39 -22.07
C LYS A 11 21.66 -27.97 -20.64
N LYS A 12 22.91 -28.11 -20.19
CA LYS A 12 23.37 -27.65 -18.87
C LYS A 12 23.17 -26.14 -18.71
N LEU A 13 23.63 -25.35 -19.67
CA LEU A 13 23.51 -23.89 -19.64
C LEU A 13 22.04 -23.45 -19.68
N VAL A 14 21.24 -23.99 -20.61
CA VAL A 14 19.81 -23.66 -20.71
C VAL A 14 19.08 -23.95 -19.41
N LEU A 15 19.33 -25.09 -18.76
CA LEU A 15 18.66 -25.45 -17.50
C LEU A 15 19.01 -24.46 -16.38
N VAL A 16 20.29 -24.09 -16.26
CA VAL A 16 20.76 -23.14 -15.23
C VAL A 16 20.20 -21.74 -15.48
N PHE A 17 20.30 -21.21 -16.70
CA PHE A 17 19.76 -19.89 -17.01
C PHE A 17 18.24 -19.84 -16.88
N SER A 18 17.52 -20.90 -17.27
CA SER A 18 16.07 -20.99 -17.07
C SER A 18 15.72 -20.95 -15.57
N LEU A 19 16.47 -21.65 -14.73
CA LEU A 19 16.28 -21.62 -13.29
C LEU A 19 16.52 -20.22 -12.70
N ILE A 20 17.57 -19.52 -13.14
CA ILE A 20 17.85 -18.14 -12.74
C ILE A 20 16.71 -17.21 -13.17
N SER A 21 16.24 -17.33 -14.41
CA SER A 21 15.11 -16.54 -14.91
C SER A 21 13.84 -16.77 -14.09
N ILE A 22 13.55 -18.01 -13.68
CA ILE A 22 12.42 -18.32 -12.80
C ILE A 22 12.56 -17.59 -11.46
N PHE A 23 13.73 -17.59 -10.82
CA PHE A 23 13.95 -16.86 -9.56
C PHE A 23 13.73 -15.35 -9.72
N ILE A 24 14.24 -14.76 -10.81
CA ILE A 24 14.05 -13.33 -11.10
C ILE A 24 12.55 -13.00 -11.22
N ILE A 25 11.80 -13.80 -11.99
CA ILE A 25 10.37 -13.60 -12.17
C ILE A 25 9.63 -13.74 -10.84
N LEU A 26 9.93 -14.77 -10.04
CA LEU A 26 9.28 -14.98 -8.75
C LEU A 26 9.52 -13.81 -7.78
N ILE A 27 10.75 -13.31 -7.69
CA ILE A 27 11.08 -12.15 -6.84
C ILE A 27 10.35 -10.90 -7.35
N GLY A 28 10.34 -10.66 -8.67
CA GLY A 28 9.65 -9.53 -9.28
C GLY A 28 8.14 -9.55 -9.03
N VAL A 29 7.49 -10.68 -9.27
CA VAL A 29 6.04 -10.87 -9.02
C VAL A 29 5.72 -10.67 -7.55
N GLN A 30 6.51 -11.26 -6.64
CA GLN A 30 6.31 -11.09 -5.21
C GLN A 30 6.47 -9.62 -4.78
N GLY A 31 7.44 -8.90 -5.34
CA GLY A 31 7.62 -7.46 -5.13
C GLY A 31 6.39 -6.67 -5.53
N ILE A 32 5.86 -6.90 -6.73
CA ILE A 32 4.66 -6.22 -7.25
C ILE A 32 3.44 -6.52 -6.37
N LEU A 33 3.16 -7.79 -6.06
CA LEU A 33 2.01 -8.17 -5.23
C LEU A 33 2.08 -7.56 -3.83
N SER A 34 3.28 -7.45 -3.28
CA SER A 34 3.50 -6.86 -1.96
C SER A 34 3.32 -5.35 -1.95
N SER A 35 3.86 -4.66 -2.96
CA SER A 35 3.65 -3.22 -3.15
C SER A 35 2.18 -2.90 -3.39
N ALA A 36 1.45 -3.75 -4.10
CA ALA A 36 0.01 -3.59 -4.31
C ALA A 36 -0.78 -3.59 -2.98
N LYS A 37 -0.48 -4.52 -2.07
CA LYS A 37 -1.11 -4.56 -0.73
C LYS A 37 -0.83 -3.33 0.11
N ILE A 38 0.43 -2.88 0.13
CA ILE A 38 0.81 -1.64 0.83
C ILE A 38 0.05 -0.45 0.24
N ASN A 39 -0.04 -0.38 -1.08
CA ASN A 39 -0.75 0.68 -1.79
C ASN A 39 -2.27 0.68 -1.49
N GLU A 40 -2.91 -0.50 -1.40
CA GLU A 40 -4.31 -0.61 -0.95
C GLU A 40 -4.50 -0.09 0.47
N GLY A 41 -3.62 -0.47 1.40
CA GLY A 41 -3.66 0.05 2.76
C GLY A 41 -3.44 1.57 2.82
N SER A 42 -2.52 2.11 2.02
CA SER A 42 -2.31 3.57 1.91
C SER A 42 -3.54 4.28 1.33
N LYS A 43 -4.20 3.70 0.33
CA LYS A 43 -5.47 4.24 -0.20
C LYS A 43 -6.57 4.23 0.85
N ALA A 44 -6.69 3.18 1.65
CA ALA A 44 -7.67 3.14 2.74
C ALA A 44 -7.39 4.23 3.80
N ILE A 45 -6.12 4.48 4.14
CA ILE A 45 -5.76 5.57 5.06
C ILE A 45 -6.18 6.93 4.49
N TYR A 46 -5.86 7.19 3.21
CA TYR A 46 -6.18 8.47 2.58
C TYR A 46 -7.66 8.61 2.24
N SER A 47 -8.14 7.82 1.27
CA SER A 47 -9.46 7.97 0.65
C SER A 47 -10.63 7.66 1.58
N ASN A 48 -10.39 6.91 2.67
CA ASN A 48 -11.40 6.68 3.67
C ASN A 48 -11.15 7.59 4.88
N ASN A 49 -10.18 7.25 5.71
CA ASN A 49 -10.08 7.85 7.04
C ASN A 49 -9.71 9.35 7.00
N LEU A 50 -8.73 9.75 6.18
CA LEU A 50 -8.30 11.15 6.14
C LEU A 50 -9.35 12.06 5.50
N VAL A 51 -9.99 11.61 4.41
CA VAL A 51 -11.09 12.35 3.79
C VAL A 51 -12.28 12.43 4.75
N SER A 52 -12.63 11.34 5.43
CA SER A 52 -13.66 11.36 6.48
C SER A 52 -13.36 12.37 7.59
N ILE A 53 -12.13 12.38 8.13
CA ILE A 53 -11.73 13.34 9.17
C ILE A 53 -11.83 14.77 8.65
N ARG A 54 -11.34 15.05 7.44
CA ARG A 54 -11.45 16.37 6.81
C ARG A 54 -12.91 16.82 6.77
N ASP A 55 -13.81 16.02 6.21
CA ASP A 55 -15.21 16.41 6.03
C ASP A 55 -15.91 16.64 7.38
N LEU A 56 -15.63 15.80 8.37
CA LEU A 56 -16.15 15.96 9.72
C LEU A 56 -15.64 17.22 10.41
N GLU A 57 -14.35 17.56 10.25
CA GLU A 57 -13.75 18.78 10.81
C GLU A 57 -14.27 20.05 10.12
N GLU A 58 -14.50 20.02 8.81
CA GLU A 58 -15.12 21.15 8.09
C GLU A 58 -16.56 21.38 8.57
N ILE A 59 -17.37 20.32 8.69
CA ILE A 59 -18.73 20.39 9.26
C ILE A 59 -18.66 20.96 10.70
N LYS A 60 -17.72 20.48 11.51
CA LYS A 60 -17.53 20.97 12.89
C LYS A 60 -17.17 22.46 12.92
N GLY A 61 -16.28 22.91 12.04
CA GLY A 61 -15.90 24.31 11.88
C GLY A 61 -17.09 25.18 11.49
N ASN A 62 -17.86 24.75 10.51
CA ASN A 62 -19.06 25.44 10.04
C ASN A 62 -20.15 25.53 11.12
N ILE A 63 -20.39 24.46 11.89
CA ILE A 63 -21.34 24.49 13.01
C ILE A 63 -20.91 25.52 14.07
N ASN A 64 -19.61 25.65 14.35
CA ASN A 64 -19.10 26.67 15.26
C ASN A 64 -19.27 28.10 14.72
N ASN A 65 -19.00 28.30 13.43
CA ASN A 65 -19.23 29.58 12.75
C ASN A 65 -20.72 29.96 12.78
N ILE A 66 -21.61 29.06 12.35
CA ILE A 66 -23.06 29.23 12.43
C ILE A 66 -23.48 29.54 13.86
N GLY A 67 -22.98 28.81 14.85
CA GLY A 67 -23.27 29.07 16.27
C GLY A 67 -22.92 30.49 16.70
N SER A 68 -21.78 31.01 16.22
CA SER A 68 -21.33 32.37 16.48
C SER A 68 -22.20 33.42 15.77
N ASN A 69 -22.59 33.18 14.51
CA ASN A 69 -23.52 34.06 13.79
C ASN A 69 -24.88 34.12 14.48
N VAL A 70 -25.40 32.98 14.96
CA VAL A 70 -26.69 32.93 15.67
C VAL A 70 -26.60 33.64 17.02
N LEU A 71 -25.47 33.52 17.73
CA LEU A 71 -25.21 34.30 18.93
C LEU A 71 -25.26 35.81 18.63
N MET A 72 -24.60 36.26 17.56
CA MET A 72 -24.65 37.68 17.15
C MET A 72 -26.09 38.13 16.84
N ILE A 73 -26.87 37.32 16.10
CA ILE A 73 -28.27 37.60 15.78
C ILE A 73 -29.13 37.73 17.05
N ALA A 74 -28.94 36.85 18.03
CA ALA A 74 -29.74 36.86 19.26
C ALA A 74 -29.36 38.02 20.20
N PHE A 75 -28.08 38.40 20.27
CA PHE A 75 -27.57 39.29 21.33
C PHE A 75 -27.14 40.69 20.89
N GLU A 76 -26.62 40.90 19.66
CA GLU A 76 -26.12 42.23 19.24
C GLU A 76 -27.25 43.24 18.99
N ARG A 77 -28.46 42.76 18.65
CA ARG A 77 -29.64 43.59 18.34
C ARG A 77 -29.39 44.66 17.26
N ASP A 78 -28.33 44.49 16.46
CA ASP A 78 -27.99 45.37 15.35
C ASP A 78 -28.64 44.87 14.07
N ARG A 79 -29.76 45.51 13.70
CA ARG A 79 -30.52 45.13 12.51
C ARG A 79 -29.76 45.37 11.20
N SER A 80 -28.77 46.26 11.18
CA SER A 80 -27.99 46.55 9.97
C SER A 80 -27.09 45.38 9.54
N LYS A 81 -26.73 44.51 10.49
CA LYS A 81 -25.91 43.31 10.25
C LYS A 81 -26.73 42.03 10.10
N LEU A 82 -28.03 42.06 10.38
CA LEU A 82 -28.87 40.86 10.44
C LEU A 82 -28.84 40.07 9.12
N ASP A 83 -28.99 40.75 7.99
CA ASP A 83 -29.00 40.11 6.67
C ASP A 83 -27.63 39.51 6.31
N GLU A 84 -26.53 40.14 6.74
CA GLU A 84 -25.17 39.62 6.57
C GLU A 84 -24.99 38.31 7.35
N GLN A 85 -25.43 38.27 8.62
CA GLN A 85 -25.32 37.08 9.46
C GLN A 85 -26.17 35.93 8.92
N ILE A 86 -27.40 36.21 8.45
CA ILE A 86 -28.27 35.21 7.83
C ILE A 86 -27.62 34.65 6.56
N LYS A 87 -27.06 35.50 5.72
CA LYS A 87 -26.38 35.07 4.50
C LYS A 87 -25.20 34.15 4.79
N ALA A 88 -24.35 34.49 5.78
CA ALA A 88 -23.25 33.63 6.19
C ALA A 88 -23.74 32.26 6.67
N ILE A 89 -24.81 32.21 7.46
CA ILE A 89 -25.43 30.96 7.91
C ILE A 89 -25.90 30.11 6.72
N GLU A 90 -26.50 30.72 5.70
CA GLU A 90 -26.96 30.02 4.50
C GLU A 90 -25.79 29.47 3.67
N GLU A 91 -24.67 30.19 3.58
CA GLU A 91 -23.46 29.75 2.89
C GLU A 91 -22.84 28.53 3.60
N TYR A 92 -22.59 28.61 4.92
CA TYR A 92 -22.08 27.46 5.68
C TYR A 92 -23.04 26.27 5.66
N THR A 93 -24.36 26.50 5.68
CA THR A 93 -25.35 25.41 5.60
C THR A 93 -25.24 24.66 4.26
N LYS A 94 -25.00 25.37 3.15
CA LYS A 94 -24.81 24.74 1.83
C LYS A 94 -23.50 23.95 1.76
N GLU A 95 -22.43 24.48 2.36
CA GLU A 95 -21.14 23.77 2.46
C GLU A 95 -21.28 22.49 3.28
N ASP A 96 -21.94 22.55 4.44
CA ASP A 96 -22.23 21.38 5.27
C ASP A 96 -22.99 20.31 4.49
N ASP A 97 -24.01 20.69 3.72
CA ASP A 97 -24.78 19.73 2.92
C ASP A 97 -23.91 19.02 1.86
N ILE A 98 -22.87 19.68 1.35
CA ILE A 98 -21.87 19.07 0.45
C ILE A 98 -20.99 18.09 1.22
N PHE A 99 -20.37 18.52 2.32
CA PHE A 99 -19.49 17.67 3.13
C PHE A 99 -20.23 16.46 3.72
N ILE A 100 -21.48 16.63 4.16
CA ILE A 100 -22.32 15.52 4.63
C ILE A 100 -22.54 14.49 3.52
N LYS A 101 -22.79 14.95 2.28
CA LYS A 101 -22.99 14.05 1.14
C LYS A 101 -21.70 13.32 0.76
N GLU A 102 -20.56 14.01 0.78
CA GLU A 102 -19.25 13.41 0.53
C GLU A 102 -18.95 12.35 1.60
N TYR A 103 -19.06 12.70 2.88
CA TYR A 103 -18.82 11.81 4.00
C TYR A 103 -19.69 10.55 4.00
N VAL A 104 -21.01 10.68 3.75
CA VAL A 104 -21.93 9.52 3.72
C VAL A 104 -21.63 8.55 2.56
N SER A 105 -20.91 8.99 1.53
CA SER A 105 -20.49 8.12 0.43
C SER A 105 -19.27 7.26 0.77
N LEU A 106 -18.58 7.56 1.88
CA LEU A 106 -17.37 6.88 2.30
C LEU A 106 -17.70 5.60 3.10
N PRO A 107 -16.86 4.55 2.99
CA PRO A 107 -16.98 3.36 3.83
C PRO A 107 -16.87 3.67 5.33
N SER A 108 -17.92 3.34 6.09
CA SER A 108 -17.95 3.53 7.54
C SER A 108 -18.23 2.23 8.28
N THR A 109 -17.87 2.20 9.56
CA THR A 109 -18.26 1.11 10.46
C THR A 109 -19.71 1.25 10.92
N SER A 110 -20.33 0.16 11.37
CA SER A 110 -21.71 0.23 11.91
C SER A 110 -21.86 1.18 13.11
N GLU A 111 -20.82 1.32 13.95
CA GLU A 111 -20.82 2.25 15.09
C GLU A 111 -20.73 3.71 14.62
N GLU A 112 -19.85 3.98 13.66
CA GLU A 112 -19.67 5.29 13.07
C GLU A 112 -20.95 5.75 12.35
N GLN A 113 -21.53 4.88 11.51
CA GLN A 113 -22.75 5.17 10.79
C GLN A 113 -23.90 5.52 11.74
N LYS A 114 -24.08 4.73 12.80
CA LYS A 114 -25.09 5.02 13.83
C LYS A 114 -24.85 6.37 14.51
N THR A 115 -23.60 6.64 14.90
CA THR A 115 -23.22 7.90 15.56
C THR A 115 -23.50 9.11 14.65
N PHE A 116 -23.22 8.97 13.36
CA PHE A 116 -23.47 10.01 12.38
C PHE A 116 -24.96 10.20 12.06
N ASP A 117 -25.75 9.12 12.05
CA ASP A 117 -27.21 9.22 11.92
C ASP A 117 -27.82 9.97 13.12
N ASP A 118 -27.33 9.71 14.33
CA ASP A 118 -27.72 10.46 15.52
C ASP A 118 -27.33 11.95 15.42
N PHE A 119 -26.16 12.26 14.84
CA PHE A 119 -25.75 13.63 14.52
C PHE A 119 -26.72 14.31 13.55
N LYS A 120 -27.11 13.65 12.46
CA LYS A 120 -28.06 14.21 11.47
C LYS A 120 -29.41 14.54 12.10
N ASN A 121 -29.90 13.69 13.02
CA ASN A 121 -31.14 13.94 13.74
C ASN A 121 -31.07 15.20 14.61
N ASP A 122 -29.93 15.44 15.25
CA ASP A 122 -29.71 16.65 16.03
C ASP A 122 -29.47 17.89 15.14
N LEU A 123 -28.84 17.71 13.98
CA LEU A 123 -28.67 18.78 12.99
C LEU A 123 -30.01 19.31 12.49
N ILE A 124 -31.00 18.44 12.24
CA ILE A 124 -32.35 18.86 11.85
C ILE A 124 -32.96 19.77 12.92
N LYS A 125 -32.97 19.32 14.18
CA LYS A 125 -33.51 20.09 15.31
C LYS A 125 -32.74 21.39 15.55
N TYR A 126 -31.41 21.37 15.41
CA TYR A 126 -30.58 22.57 15.50
C TYR A 126 -30.94 23.59 14.41
N ARG A 127 -31.14 23.15 13.16
CA ARG A 127 -31.57 24.01 12.05
C ARG A 127 -32.97 24.61 12.31
N GLU A 128 -33.90 23.85 12.90
CA GLU A 128 -35.22 24.35 13.31
C GLU A 128 -35.13 25.44 14.39
N LEU A 129 -34.36 25.19 15.47
CA LEU A 129 -34.14 26.15 16.54
C LEU A 129 -33.43 27.41 16.06
N ARG A 130 -32.43 27.25 15.20
CA ARG A 130 -31.73 28.34 14.53
C ARG A 130 -32.69 29.24 13.76
N ASN A 131 -33.55 28.65 12.92
CA ASN A 131 -34.51 29.40 12.12
C ASN A 131 -35.51 30.14 13.02
N LYS A 132 -35.95 29.52 14.12
CA LYS A 132 -36.80 30.17 15.13
C LYS A 132 -36.12 31.39 15.76
N VAL A 133 -34.83 31.32 16.07
CA VAL A 133 -34.06 32.47 16.57
C VAL A 133 -34.00 33.59 15.53
N ILE A 134 -33.74 33.25 14.26
CA ILE A 134 -33.72 34.21 13.15
C ILE A 134 -35.07 34.91 12.98
N ASP A 135 -36.18 34.16 13.02
CA ASP A 135 -37.52 34.71 12.85
C ASP A 135 -37.92 35.61 14.02
N LEU A 136 -37.55 35.24 15.24
CA LEU A 136 -37.74 36.08 16.43
C LEU A 136 -36.94 37.39 16.32
N ALA A 137 -35.69 37.34 15.85
CA ALA A 137 -34.87 38.53 15.63
C ALA A 137 -35.47 39.44 14.53
N LYS A 138 -35.96 38.87 13.42
CA LYS A 138 -36.67 39.62 12.35
C LYS A 138 -37.92 40.32 12.88
N ALA A 139 -38.62 39.71 13.85
CA ALA A 139 -39.77 40.28 14.53
C ALA A 139 -39.43 41.26 15.67
N ASN A 140 -38.15 41.56 15.91
CA ASN A 140 -37.63 42.35 17.03
C ASN A 140 -37.90 41.75 18.43
N ASN A 141 -38.19 40.44 18.51
CA ASN A 141 -38.45 39.71 19.75
C ASN A 141 -37.16 39.11 20.34
N TYR A 142 -36.15 39.95 20.57
CA TYR A 142 -34.80 39.51 20.99
C TYR A 142 -34.77 38.81 22.35
N ASP A 143 -35.58 39.22 23.32
CA ASP A 143 -35.60 38.58 24.64
C ASP A 143 -36.07 37.12 24.57
N VAL A 144 -36.99 36.80 23.64
CA VAL A 144 -37.42 35.42 23.39
C VAL A 144 -36.36 34.67 22.59
N ALA A 145 -35.72 35.32 21.62
CA ALA A 145 -34.62 34.74 20.84
C ALA A 145 -33.47 34.27 21.75
N VAL A 146 -33.05 35.11 22.70
CA VAL A 146 -32.02 34.79 23.71
C VAL A 146 -32.43 33.59 24.57
N LYS A 147 -33.70 33.49 24.98
CA LYS A 147 -34.19 32.34 25.76
C LYS A 147 -34.13 31.03 24.97
N VAL A 148 -34.53 31.06 23.69
CA VAL A 148 -34.44 29.89 22.80
C VAL A 148 -32.98 29.47 22.60
N TYR A 149 -32.09 30.44 22.38
CA TYR A 149 -30.65 30.18 22.23
C TYR A 149 -30.05 29.54 23.49
N ASN A 150 -30.25 30.14 24.66
CA ASN A 150 -29.64 29.68 25.93
C ASN A 150 -30.18 28.35 26.45
N SER A 151 -31.38 27.92 26.04
CA SER A 151 -32.00 26.69 26.53
C SER A 151 -31.66 25.51 25.64
N GLU A 152 -32.42 25.32 24.57
CA GLU A 152 -32.42 24.10 23.76
C GLU A 152 -31.27 24.09 22.74
N MET A 153 -30.86 25.26 22.24
CA MET A 153 -29.92 25.35 21.13
C MET A 153 -28.47 25.04 21.53
N THR A 154 -28.01 25.50 22.69
CA THR A 154 -26.66 25.17 23.20
C THR A 154 -26.51 23.67 23.46
N VAL A 155 -27.49 23.07 24.15
CA VAL A 155 -27.46 21.64 24.50
C VAL A 155 -27.39 20.77 23.26
N ILE A 156 -28.18 21.08 22.23
CA ILE A 156 -28.16 20.29 21.00
C ILE A 156 -26.90 20.51 20.19
N ARG A 157 -26.33 21.73 20.19
CA ARG A 157 -25.06 22.01 19.54
C ARG A 157 -23.93 21.20 20.16
N ASP A 158 -23.82 21.21 21.48
CA ASP A 158 -22.79 20.45 22.19
C ASP A 158 -22.95 18.94 21.91
N SER A 159 -24.19 18.44 21.88
CA SER A 159 -24.46 17.04 21.51
C SER A 159 -24.09 16.69 20.07
N MET A 160 -24.21 17.62 19.11
CA MET A 160 -23.75 17.42 17.74
C MET A 160 -22.22 17.37 17.68
N LEU A 161 -21.53 18.31 18.35
CA LEU A 161 -20.07 18.38 18.36
C LEU A 161 -19.46 17.12 18.96
N ASP A 162 -20.01 16.61 20.07
CA ASP A 162 -19.57 15.35 20.68
C ASP A 162 -19.69 14.15 19.72
N LYS A 163 -20.75 14.11 18.90
CA LYS A 163 -20.93 13.02 17.92
C LYS A 163 -19.95 13.13 16.76
N LEU A 164 -19.68 14.35 16.27
CA LEU A 164 -18.65 14.58 15.26
C LEU A 164 -17.27 14.17 15.80
N ASP A 165 -16.93 14.57 17.03
CA ASP A 165 -15.68 14.19 17.69
C ASP A 165 -15.53 12.67 17.85
N LYS A 166 -16.64 11.99 18.17
CA LYS A 166 -16.65 10.53 18.21
C LYS A 166 -16.38 9.92 16.83
N CYS A 167 -17.01 10.42 15.77
CA CYS A 167 -16.75 9.94 14.40
C CYS A 167 -15.30 10.21 13.95
N ILE A 168 -14.75 11.38 14.30
CA ILE A 168 -13.34 11.73 14.04
C ILE A 168 -12.42 10.73 14.75
N ALA A 169 -12.64 10.48 16.05
CA ALA A 169 -11.84 9.54 16.83
C ALA A 169 -11.87 8.10 16.26
N ILE A 170 -13.03 7.65 15.77
CA ILE A 170 -13.17 6.33 15.11
C ILE A 170 -12.29 6.27 13.84
N ASN A 171 -12.30 7.32 13.02
CA ASN A 171 -11.48 7.39 11.81
C ASN A 171 -9.98 7.51 12.13
N GLU A 172 -9.59 8.29 13.14
CA GLU A 172 -8.19 8.39 13.59
C GLU A 172 -7.66 7.04 14.06
N GLN A 173 -8.45 6.33 14.87
CA GLN A 173 -8.09 4.99 15.33
C GLN A 173 -7.98 3.99 14.17
N SER A 174 -8.91 4.05 13.22
CA SER A 174 -8.92 3.20 12.02
C SER A 174 -7.71 3.49 11.12
N ALA A 175 -7.37 4.77 10.90
CA ALA A 175 -6.17 5.18 10.17
C ALA A 175 -4.88 4.68 10.85
N LYS A 176 -4.79 4.84 12.17
CA LYS A 176 -3.65 4.38 12.96
C LYS A 176 -3.48 2.86 12.85
N GLN A 177 -4.56 2.10 12.99
CA GLN A 177 -4.52 0.65 12.88
C GLN A 177 -4.15 0.21 11.46
N ALA A 178 -4.69 0.85 10.42
CA ALA A 178 -4.33 0.58 9.03
C ALA A 178 -2.83 0.84 8.78
N ASN A 179 -2.28 1.92 9.33
CA ASN A 179 -0.85 2.21 9.24
C ASN A 179 0.02 1.15 9.93
N LEU A 180 -0.35 0.73 11.15
CA LEU A 180 0.35 -0.33 11.88
C LEU A 180 0.31 -1.66 11.10
N ASN A 181 -0.84 -1.99 10.51
CA ASN A 181 -0.99 -3.18 9.67
C ASN A 181 -0.08 -3.11 8.43
N ASN A 182 0.01 -1.96 7.75
CA ASN A 182 0.90 -1.76 6.61
C ASN A 182 2.38 -1.94 6.99
N ILE A 183 2.80 -1.37 8.13
CA ILE A 183 4.18 -1.51 8.63
C ILE A 183 4.48 -2.98 8.94
N ALA A 184 3.57 -3.69 9.59
CA ALA A 184 3.73 -5.11 9.90
C ALA A 184 3.82 -5.96 8.63
N GLN A 185 2.95 -5.71 7.65
CA GLN A 185 2.98 -6.38 6.34
C GLN A 185 4.28 -6.12 5.60
N PHE A 186 4.74 -4.86 5.53
CA PHE A 186 6.01 -4.51 4.92
C PHE A 186 7.17 -5.26 5.57
N ASN A 187 7.26 -5.26 6.90
CA ASN A 187 8.34 -5.94 7.62
C ASN A 187 8.35 -7.46 7.37
N SER A 188 7.18 -8.10 7.36
CA SER A 188 7.04 -9.53 7.07
C SER A 188 7.51 -9.86 5.64
N ILE A 189 7.02 -9.10 4.66
CA ILE A 189 7.38 -9.26 3.26
C ILE A 189 8.87 -9.00 3.04
N ARG A 190 9.41 -7.93 3.63
CA ARG A 190 10.83 -7.59 3.53
C ARG A 190 11.70 -8.75 4.00
N ASN A 191 11.37 -9.35 5.14
CA ASN A 191 12.10 -10.49 5.68
C ASN A 191 12.02 -11.71 4.74
N LEU A 192 10.84 -12.00 4.17
CA LEU A 192 10.69 -13.07 3.18
C LEU A 192 11.53 -12.82 1.91
N ILE A 193 11.50 -11.61 1.36
CA ILE A 193 12.30 -11.23 0.18
C ILE A 193 13.80 -11.38 0.47
N MET A 194 14.27 -10.96 1.66
CA MET A 194 15.67 -11.13 2.05
C MET A 194 16.06 -12.61 2.12
N ILE A 195 15.23 -13.46 2.72
CA ILE A 195 15.49 -14.91 2.79
C ILE A 195 15.55 -15.52 1.39
N TYR A 196 14.55 -15.25 0.53
CA TYR A 196 14.52 -15.79 -0.82
C TYR A 196 15.69 -15.31 -1.68
N THR A 197 16.05 -14.03 -1.56
CA THR A 197 17.20 -13.47 -2.28
C THR A 197 18.50 -14.12 -1.82
N ALA A 198 18.70 -14.28 -0.51
CA ALA A 198 19.88 -14.95 0.03
C ALA A 198 19.95 -16.42 -0.43
N THR A 199 18.85 -17.16 -0.35
CA THR A 199 18.79 -18.55 -0.82
C THR A 199 19.09 -18.66 -2.32
N ALA A 200 18.49 -17.81 -3.15
CA ALA A 200 18.75 -17.78 -4.58
C ALA A 200 20.23 -17.47 -4.88
N PHE A 201 20.83 -16.51 -4.16
CA PHE A 201 22.23 -16.15 -4.29
C PHE A 201 23.17 -17.34 -4.02
N PHE A 202 22.97 -18.05 -2.90
CA PHE A 202 23.78 -19.22 -2.57
C PHE A 202 23.59 -20.38 -3.57
N ILE A 203 22.36 -20.60 -4.04
CA ILE A 203 22.07 -21.59 -5.09
C ILE A 203 22.82 -21.24 -6.39
N ILE A 204 22.82 -19.97 -6.80
CA ILE A 204 23.51 -19.53 -8.01
C ILE A 204 25.03 -19.72 -7.88
N ILE A 205 25.62 -19.39 -6.73
CA ILE A 205 27.05 -19.65 -6.46
C ILE A 205 27.35 -21.14 -6.55
N PHE A 206 26.53 -21.98 -5.91
CA PHE A 206 26.71 -23.43 -5.90
C PHE A 206 26.61 -24.03 -7.31
N ILE A 207 25.63 -23.58 -8.10
CA ILE A 207 25.50 -24.00 -9.50
C ILE A 207 26.69 -23.49 -10.34
N GLY A 208 27.14 -22.27 -10.13
CA GLY A 208 28.32 -21.71 -10.79
C GLY A 208 29.58 -22.52 -10.51
N TYR A 209 29.76 -22.94 -9.25
CA TYR A 209 30.85 -23.85 -8.86
C TYR A 209 30.74 -25.21 -9.57
N ILE A 210 29.55 -25.81 -9.60
CA ILE A 210 29.31 -27.08 -10.32
C ILE A 210 29.61 -26.92 -11.80
N LEU A 211 29.12 -25.86 -12.47
CA LEU A 211 29.37 -25.61 -13.88
C LEU A 211 30.86 -25.42 -14.15
N SER A 212 31.55 -24.60 -13.34
CA SER A 212 32.99 -24.37 -13.46
C SER A 212 33.76 -25.69 -13.42
N LYS A 213 33.52 -26.51 -12.38
CA LYS A 213 34.17 -27.83 -12.27
C LYS A 213 33.81 -28.77 -13.43
N ASN A 214 32.55 -28.77 -13.87
CA ASN A 214 32.08 -29.68 -14.90
C ASN A 214 32.40 -29.27 -16.34
N ILE A 215 32.79 -28.03 -16.59
CA ILE A 215 33.10 -27.52 -17.93
C ILE A 215 34.60 -27.23 -18.05
N VAL A 216 35.18 -26.52 -17.09
CA VAL A 216 36.58 -26.06 -17.16
C VAL A 216 37.56 -27.23 -16.99
N GLU A 217 37.31 -28.16 -16.06
CA GLU A 217 38.23 -29.28 -15.81
C GLU A 217 38.37 -30.24 -17.01
N PRO A 218 37.29 -30.76 -17.63
CA PRO A 218 37.41 -31.60 -18.83
C PRO A 218 38.00 -30.84 -20.03
N LEU A 219 37.64 -29.56 -20.17
CA LEU A 219 38.15 -28.71 -21.25
C LEU A 219 39.67 -28.53 -21.13
N ASN A 220 40.19 -28.29 -19.92
CA ASN A 220 41.63 -28.22 -19.68
C ASN A 220 42.33 -29.53 -20.02
N LYS A 221 41.76 -30.70 -19.64
CA LYS A 221 42.34 -32.02 -20.01
C LYS A 221 42.42 -32.21 -21.52
N ILE A 222 41.40 -31.81 -22.27
CA ILE A 222 41.38 -31.88 -23.73
C ILE A 222 42.41 -30.91 -24.32
N ARG A 223 42.48 -29.67 -23.81
CA ARG A 223 43.47 -28.66 -24.21
C ARG A 223 44.90 -29.17 -24.00
N ASP A 224 45.18 -29.73 -22.84
CA ASP A 224 46.52 -30.22 -22.49
C ASP A 224 46.94 -31.41 -23.37
N LEU A 225 46.01 -32.30 -23.74
CA LEU A 225 46.27 -33.35 -24.75
C LEU A 225 46.56 -32.75 -26.12
N ALA A 226 45.75 -31.78 -26.57
CA ALA A 226 45.93 -31.13 -27.86
C ALA A 226 47.31 -30.43 -27.95
N GLN A 227 47.78 -29.81 -26.87
CA GLN A 227 49.09 -29.18 -26.80
C GLN A 227 50.25 -30.18 -26.85
N ARG A 228 50.06 -31.39 -26.31
CA ARG A 228 51.06 -32.47 -26.45
C ARG A 228 51.08 -33.02 -27.87
N LEU A 229 49.92 -33.16 -28.49
CA LEU A 229 49.82 -33.57 -29.89
C LEU A 229 50.50 -32.60 -30.84
N SER A 230 50.40 -31.28 -30.60
CA SER A 230 51.13 -30.29 -31.41
C SER A 230 52.65 -30.39 -31.26
N ASN A 231 53.14 -30.99 -30.16
CA ASN A 231 54.55 -31.26 -29.92
C ASN A 231 54.96 -32.68 -30.36
N TYR A 232 54.13 -33.36 -31.16
CA TYR A 232 54.35 -34.74 -31.64
C TYR A 232 54.45 -35.79 -30.52
N ASP A 233 53.94 -35.49 -29.31
CA ASP A 233 53.87 -36.45 -28.21
C ASP A 233 52.54 -37.23 -28.23
N PHE A 234 52.58 -38.43 -28.80
CA PHE A 234 51.45 -39.37 -28.85
C PHE A 234 51.46 -40.39 -27.69
N SER A 235 52.39 -40.28 -26.73
CA SER A 235 52.71 -41.37 -25.80
C SER A 235 51.60 -41.71 -24.82
N THR A 236 50.74 -40.76 -24.43
CA THR A 236 49.69 -41.01 -23.42
C THR A 236 48.31 -40.46 -23.81
N SER A 237 47.29 -41.24 -23.47
CA SER A 237 45.87 -40.90 -23.64
C SER A 237 45.30 -40.21 -22.39
N ILE A 238 44.23 -39.44 -22.56
CA ILE A 238 43.44 -38.90 -21.43
C ILE A 238 42.18 -39.75 -21.23
N THR A 239 41.71 -39.90 -19.99
CA THR A 239 40.44 -40.62 -19.74
C THR A 239 39.38 -39.66 -19.21
N ILE A 240 38.29 -39.50 -19.96
CA ILE A 240 37.12 -38.70 -19.57
C ILE A 240 35.88 -39.61 -19.64
N THR A 241 35.38 -40.05 -18.49
CA THR A 241 34.34 -41.12 -18.35
C THR A 241 32.88 -40.65 -18.51
N ARG A 242 32.66 -39.50 -19.15
CA ARG A 242 31.33 -38.86 -19.30
C ARG A 242 30.81 -39.00 -20.73
N LYS A 243 29.50 -38.88 -20.91
CA LYS A 243 28.82 -39.06 -22.22
C LYS A 243 28.54 -37.76 -22.98
N ASP A 244 28.91 -36.62 -22.39
CA ASP A 244 28.75 -35.29 -22.97
C ASP A 244 29.78 -35.02 -24.08
N GLU A 245 29.77 -33.82 -24.65
CA GLU A 245 30.64 -33.41 -25.75
C GLU A 245 32.13 -33.57 -25.40
N PHE A 246 32.51 -33.39 -24.13
CA PHE A 246 33.90 -33.57 -23.68
C PHE A 246 34.34 -35.03 -23.68
N GLY A 247 33.48 -35.95 -23.25
CA GLY A 247 33.77 -37.38 -23.32
C GLY A 247 33.86 -37.89 -24.75
N GLN A 248 32.93 -37.47 -25.62
CA GLN A 248 32.96 -37.81 -27.04
C GLN A 248 34.25 -37.29 -27.72
N THR A 249 34.65 -36.06 -27.41
CA THR A 249 35.89 -35.46 -27.94
C THR A 249 37.13 -36.20 -27.44
N SER A 250 37.18 -36.56 -26.15
CA SER A 250 38.29 -37.35 -25.59
C SER A 250 38.44 -38.71 -26.27
N ILE A 251 37.33 -39.42 -26.53
CA ILE A 251 37.36 -40.72 -27.22
C ILE A 251 37.88 -40.56 -28.65
N ALA A 252 37.40 -39.55 -29.38
CA ALA A 252 37.86 -39.26 -30.74
C ALA A 252 39.36 -38.96 -30.78
N LEU A 253 39.86 -38.08 -29.90
CA LEU A 253 41.28 -37.72 -29.84
C LEU A 253 42.17 -38.92 -29.46
N ASN A 254 41.76 -39.74 -28.49
CA ASN A 254 42.50 -40.96 -28.14
C ASN A 254 42.55 -41.98 -29.28
N THR A 255 41.47 -42.08 -30.06
CA THR A 255 41.43 -42.96 -31.24
C THR A 255 42.43 -42.47 -32.30
N SER A 256 42.54 -41.16 -32.49
CA SER A 256 43.54 -40.57 -33.39
C SER A 256 44.98 -40.78 -32.88
N THR A 257 45.25 -40.58 -31.60
CA THR A 257 46.60 -40.80 -31.04
C THR A 257 47.05 -42.25 -31.16
N GLY A 258 46.12 -43.21 -30.97
CA GLY A 258 46.39 -44.63 -31.15
C GLY A 258 46.70 -45.04 -32.60
N LYS A 259 46.24 -44.28 -33.60
CA LYS A 259 46.55 -44.53 -35.02
C LYS A 259 47.90 -43.95 -35.48
N CYS A 260 48.48 -43.01 -34.72
CA CYS A 260 49.74 -42.35 -35.05
C CYS A 260 50.95 -42.92 -34.30
N LYS A 261 50.75 -43.89 -33.38
CA LYS A 261 51.80 -44.71 -32.78
C LYS A 261 52.15 -45.87 -33.70
#